data_AF-A0A2R6R131-F1
#
_entry.id   AF-A0A2R6R131-F1
#
_cell.length_a   1.000
_cell.length_b   1.000
_cell.length_c   1.000
_cell.angle_alpha   90.00
_cell.angle_beta   90.00
_cell.angle_gamma   90.00
#
_symmetry.space_group_name_H-M   'P 1'
#
loop_
_entity.id
_entity.type
_entity.pdbx_description
1 polymer ?
#
loop_
_entity_poly.entity_id
_entity_poly.type
_entity_poly.pdbx_seq_one_letter_code
_entity_poly.pdbx_strand_id
1 'polypeptide(L)'
;MEAANDGSLAQPAVLVAGVGLGGCSRINGTQYSRGPPADFNAWAESGYEGWGYEDLVPYFEKAECLYKATTKNHYGGNGVPNLNPLI
;
A
#
# COMPACT_ATOMS: atom_id res chain seq x y z
N MET A 1 -27.28 -31.38 9.59
CA MET A 1 -26.17 -31.36 10.56
C MET A 1 -25.64 -29.95 10.57
N GLU A 2 -26.12 -29.16 11.52
CA GLU A 2 -25.80 -27.73 11.67
C GLU A 2 -24.51 -27.65 12.50
N ALA A 3 -23.46 -27.05 11.96
CA ALA A 3 -22.21 -26.86 12.69
C ALA A 3 -22.47 -25.89 13.83
N ALA A 4 -22.19 -26.32 15.07
CA ALA A 4 -22.34 -25.50 16.26
C ALA A 4 -21.43 -24.27 16.17
N ASN A 5 -22.04 -23.09 16.09
CA ASN A 5 -21.38 -21.82 16.35
C ASN A 5 -21.45 -21.58 17.87
N ASP A 6 -20.61 -22.27 18.63
CA ASP A 6 -20.63 -22.26 20.11
C ASP A 6 -20.03 -21.00 20.74
N GLY A 7 -19.68 -19.99 19.93
CA GLY A 7 -19.13 -18.73 20.39
C GLY A 7 -17.75 -18.83 21.05
N SER A 8 -17.15 -20.03 21.12
CA SER A 8 -15.88 -20.27 21.81
C SER A 8 -14.65 -19.74 21.05
N LEU A 9 -14.83 -19.36 19.78
CA LEU A 9 -13.76 -18.94 18.87
C LEU A 9 -13.74 -17.44 18.52
N ALA A 10 -14.76 -16.67 18.90
CA ALA A 10 -14.86 -15.26 18.54
C ALA A 10 -14.31 -14.35 19.65
N GLN A 11 -12.99 -14.38 19.86
CA GLN A 11 -12.33 -13.33 20.62
C GLN A 11 -12.51 -12.00 19.87
N PRO A 12 -12.98 -10.91 20.50
CA PRO A 12 -13.12 -9.64 19.81
C PRO A 12 -11.75 -9.15 19.33
N ALA A 13 -11.61 -8.95 18.02
CA ALA A 13 -10.40 -8.41 17.44
C ALA A 13 -10.30 -6.91 17.75
N VAL A 14 -9.20 -6.49 18.38
CA VAL A 14 -8.90 -5.07 18.57
C VAL A 14 -8.28 -4.54 17.27
N LEU A 15 -8.97 -3.61 16.62
CA LEU A 15 -8.47 -2.92 15.43
C LEU A 15 -7.96 -1.54 15.84
N VAL A 16 -6.69 -1.26 15.57
CA VAL A 16 -6.05 0.03 15.89
C VAL A 16 -5.81 0.81 14.60
N ALA A 17 -6.13 2.10 14.61
CA ALA A 17 -5.92 3.01 13.49
C ALA A 17 -5.30 4.33 13.97
N GLY A 18 -4.55 5.00 13.09
CA GLY A 18 -3.98 6.31 13.37
C GLY A 18 -5.06 7.39 13.37
N VAL A 19 -5.17 8.14 14.47
CA VAL A 19 -6.13 9.24 14.63
C VAL A 19 -5.36 10.58 14.68
N GLY A 20 -5.65 11.47 13.73
CA GLY A 20 -5.02 12.79 13.60
C GLY A 20 -4.35 13.03 12.24
N LEU A 21 -3.72 14.20 12.08
CA LEU A 21 -3.06 14.58 10.82
C LEU A 21 -1.91 13.61 10.49
N GLY A 22 -1.92 13.07 9.27
CA GLY A 22 -0.99 12.02 8.81
C GLY A 22 -1.52 10.60 9.05
N GLY A 23 -2.49 10.39 9.95
CA GLY A 23 -3.09 9.08 10.19
C GLY A 23 -2.05 8.00 10.52
N CYS A 24 -2.19 6.83 9.89
CA CYS A 24 -1.30 5.69 10.13
C CYS A 24 0.15 5.93 9.68
N SER A 25 0.43 6.87 8.77
CA SER A 25 1.81 7.09 8.30
C SER A 25 2.76 7.58 9.39
N ARG A 26 2.23 8.10 10.51
CA ARG A 26 3.01 8.50 11.70
C ARG A 26 3.33 7.38 12.68
N ILE A 27 2.59 6.26 12.63
CA ILE A 27 2.68 5.18 13.62
C ILE A 27 2.94 3.81 13.00
N ASN A 28 3.04 3.73 11.67
CA ASN A 28 3.30 2.47 10.96
C ASN A 28 4.76 2.02 11.12
N GLY A 29 5.06 0.81 10.67
CA GLY A 29 6.42 0.26 10.69
C GLY A 29 7.35 0.78 9.59
N THR A 30 7.06 1.95 9.00
CA THR A 30 7.86 2.63 7.97
C THR A 30 8.25 1.79 6.74
N GLN A 31 7.56 0.68 6.50
CA GLN A 31 7.81 -0.22 5.38
C GLN A 31 7.13 0.29 4.10
N TYR A 32 7.90 0.34 3.01
CA TYR A 32 7.40 0.64 1.69
C TYR A 32 7.29 -0.63 0.84
N SER A 33 6.09 -0.89 0.32
CA SER A 33 5.80 -2.01 -0.59
C SER A 33 4.75 -1.57 -1.61
N ARG A 34 4.83 -2.10 -2.84
CA ARG A 34 3.77 -1.99 -3.85
C ARG A 34 2.97 -3.29 -3.91
N GLY A 35 1.71 -3.21 -4.33
CA GLY A 35 0.93 -4.38 -4.70
C GLY A 35 1.46 -5.04 -5.99
N PRO A 36 1.16 -6.33 -6.22
CA PRO A 36 1.47 -7.01 -7.48
C PRO A 36 0.62 -6.44 -8.63
N PRO A 37 1.14 -6.42 -9.88
CA PRO A 37 0.39 -5.92 -11.04
C PRO A 37 -0.99 -6.55 -11.25
N ALA A 38 -1.13 -7.83 -10.89
CA ALA A 38 -2.38 -8.57 -11.04
C ALA A 38 -3.55 -7.93 -10.26
N ASP A 39 -3.30 -7.36 -9.08
CA ASP A 39 -4.36 -6.76 -8.26
C ASP A 39 -4.95 -5.51 -8.92
N PHE A 40 -4.09 -4.69 -9.53
CA PHE A 40 -4.49 -3.47 -10.25
C PHE A 40 -5.15 -3.80 -11.59
N ASN A 41 -4.59 -4.76 -12.33
CA ASN A 41 -5.18 -5.22 -13.59
C ASN A 41 -6.57 -5.83 -13.36
N ALA A 42 -6.79 -6.54 -12.25
CA ALA A 42 -8.10 -7.05 -11.89
C ALA A 42 -9.12 -5.92 -11.68
N TRP A 43 -8.70 -4.75 -11.18
CA TRP A 43 -9.59 -3.57 -11.09
C TRP A 43 -9.95 -3.02 -12.47
N ALA A 44 -8.97 -2.86 -13.36
CA ALA A 44 -9.22 -2.44 -14.73
C ALA A 44 -10.19 -3.40 -15.45
N GLU A 45 -9.98 -4.71 -15.30
CA GLU A 45 -10.86 -5.76 -15.84
C GLU A 45 -12.28 -5.72 -15.23
N SER A 46 -12.41 -5.26 -13.98
CA SER A 46 -13.70 -5.06 -13.31
C SER A 46 -14.44 -3.79 -13.75
N GLY A 47 -13.90 -3.04 -14.73
CA GLY A 47 -14.52 -1.83 -15.29
C GLY A 47 -13.96 -0.52 -14.75
N TYR A 48 -12.91 -0.56 -13.93
CA TYR A 48 -12.21 0.65 -13.46
C TYR A 48 -11.12 1.06 -14.46
N GLU A 49 -11.52 1.63 -15.59
CA GLU A 49 -10.59 2.10 -16.63
C GLU A 49 -9.52 3.06 -16.04
N GLY A 50 -8.27 2.89 -16.45
CA GLY A 50 -7.13 3.68 -15.94
C GLY A 50 -6.59 3.23 -14.58
N TRP A 51 -7.10 2.14 -14.01
CA TRP A 51 -6.57 1.52 -12.78
C TRP A 51 -5.66 0.33 -13.04
N GLY A 52 -5.29 0.06 -14.29
CA GLY A 52 -4.31 -0.97 -14.63
C GLY A 52 -2.94 -0.62 -14.06
N TYR A 53 -2.09 -1.63 -13.85
CA TYR A 53 -0.78 -1.39 -13.24
C TYR A 53 0.05 -0.36 -14.02
N GLU A 54 0.09 -0.49 -15.35
CA GLU A 54 0.83 0.40 -16.24
C GLU A 54 0.28 1.83 -16.23
N ASP A 55 -1.04 2.00 -16.09
CA ASP A 55 -1.68 3.32 -15.96
C ASP A 55 -1.25 4.02 -14.66
N LEU A 56 -0.96 3.24 -13.62
CA LEU A 56 -0.59 3.72 -12.29
C LEU A 56 0.93 3.92 -12.10
N VAL A 57 1.78 3.32 -12.94
CA VAL A 57 3.25 3.46 -12.86
C VAL A 57 3.70 4.93 -12.75
N PRO A 58 3.21 5.88 -13.58
CA PRO A 58 3.63 7.29 -13.47
C PRO A 58 3.32 7.91 -12.10
N TYR A 59 2.27 7.46 -11.43
CA TYR A 59 1.89 7.94 -10.10
C TYR A 59 2.76 7.33 -9.01
N PHE A 60 3.10 6.05 -9.13
CA PHE A 60 4.07 5.42 -8.23
C PHE A 60 5.45 6.10 -8.34
N GLU A 61 5.91 6.36 -9.56
CA GLU A 61 7.18 7.05 -9.79
C GLU A 61 7.17 8.49 -9.23
N LYS A 62 6.03 9.19 -9.31
CA LYS A 62 5.89 10.52 -8.71
C LYS A 62 5.92 10.49 -7.18
N ALA A 63 5.44 9.42 -6.55
CA ALA A 63 5.39 9.28 -5.10
C ALA A 63 6.74 8.85 -4.49
N GLU A 64 7.63 8.26 -5.28
CA GLU A 64 8.87 7.67 -4.78
C GLU A 64 10.08 8.61 -4.88
N CYS A 65 10.85 8.64 -3.80
CA CYS A 65 12.17 9.25 -3.74
C CYS A 65 13.13 8.22 -3.14
N LEU A 66 13.60 7.29 -3.97
CA LEU A 66 14.53 6.25 -3.52
C LEU A 66 15.87 6.85 -3.08
N TYR A 67 16.36 6.46 -1.90
CA TYR A 67 17.69 6.85 -1.40
C TYR A 67 18.82 6.48 -2.38
N LYS A 68 18.67 5.35 -3.08
CA LYS A 68 19.58 4.93 -4.14
C LYS A 68 18.81 4.78 -5.44
N ALA A 69 19.21 5.55 -6.45
CA ALA A 69 18.69 5.41 -7.80
C ALA A 69 18.87 3.96 -8.29
N THR A 70 17.81 3.39 -8.85
CA THR A 70 17.81 2.06 -9.45
C THR A 70 17.78 2.17 -10.97
N THR A 71 18.42 1.24 -11.66
CA THR A 71 18.35 1.08 -13.12
C THR A 71 17.13 0.26 -13.56
N LYS A 72 16.33 -0.25 -12.60
CA LYS A 72 15.09 -0.96 -12.91
C LYS A 72 14.02 0.03 -13.32
N ASN A 73 13.43 -0.21 -14.50
CA ASN A 73 12.26 0.49 -14.98
C ASN A 73 11.13 0.41 -13.93
N HIS A 74 10.34 1.47 -13.82
CA HIS A 74 9.14 1.61 -12.98
C HIS A 74 9.36 2.11 -11.55
N TYR A 75 10.50 2.71 -11.18
CA TYR A 75 10.70 3.33 -9.86
C TYR A 75 11.07 4.81 -9.96
N GLY A 76 10.54 5.60 -9.04
CA GLY A 76 10.76 7.04 -8.96
C GLY A 76 12.02 7.43 -8.20
N GLY A 77 12.78 8.38 -8.76
CA GLY A 77 13.94 9.00 -8.11
C GLY A 77 13.74 10.46 -7.70
N ASN A 78 12.63 11.08 -8.13
CA ASN A 78 12.43 12.53 -8.05
C ASN A 78 11.15 12.92 -7.30
N GLY A 79 10.48 11.99 -6.63
CA GLY A 79 9.34 12.27 -5.77
C GLY A 79 9.73 13.12 -4.57
N VAL A 80 8.73 13.52 -3.78
CA VAL A 80 8.99 14.37 -2.60
C VAL A 80 9.88 13.62 -1.62
N PRO A 81 11.07 14.13 -1.26
CA PRO A 81 11.96 13.45 -0.32
C PRO A 81 11.32 13.45 1.06
N ASN A 82 10.79 12.32 1.50
CA ASN A 82 10.34 12.18 2.88
C ASN A 82 10.36 10.73 3.39
N LEU A 83 11.52 10.31 3.88
CA LEU A 83 11.67 9.45 5.05
C LEU A 83 12.87 9.99 5.82
N ASN A 84 12.69 10.21 7.12
CA ASN A 84 13.67 10.73 8.06
C ASN A 84 15.14 10.33 7.73
N PRO A 85 16.08 11.27 7.51
CA PRO A 85 17.47 10.95 7.16
C PRO A 85 18.34 10.48 8.35
N LEU A 86 17.75 10.15 9.51
CA LEU A 86 18.47 9.83 10.75
C LEU A 86 18.24 8.40 11.27
N ILE A 87 18.13 7.44 10.36
CA ILE A 87 18.47 6.02 10.62
C ILE A 87 19.58 5.60 9.66
#